data_AF-A0A526ZNR5-F1
#
_entry.id   AF-A0A526ZNR5-F1
#
_cell.length_a   1.000
_cell.length_b   1.000
_cell.length_c   1.000
_cell.angle_alpha   90.00
_cell.angle_beta   90.00
_cell.angle_gamma   90.00
#
_symmetry.space_group_name_H-M   'P 1'
#
loop_
_entity.id
_entity.type
_entity.pdbx_description
1 polymer ?
#
loop_
_entity_poly.entity_id
_entity_poly.type
_entity_poly.pdbx_seq_one_letter_code
_entity_poly.pdbx_strand_id
1 'polypeptide(L)'
;PPQQPAAWGTGMIPADAIVSTIMGRGAPHGLDSVVVRHGGGGDVQADESVLSFKSFEKGREKWQGETLHGVWFDEEPPLDIYSEGLTRTNATGGITIVTFTPLLGMSEVVLLFLSAEAVEGMG
;
A
#
# COMPACT_ATOMS: atom_id res chain seq x y z
N PRO A 1 -1.04 17.42 -2.37
CA PRO A 1 0.37 17.86 -2.18
C PRO A 1 0.57 19.25 -2.81
N PRO A 2 1.59 20.03 -2.40
CA PRO A 2 1.93 21.29 -3.08
C PRO A 2 2.18 21.07 -4.57
N GLN A 3 1.76 22.02 -5.42
CA GLN A 3 1.92 21.87 -6.88
C GLN A 3 3.38 22.01 -7.33
N GLN A 4 4.20 22.76 -6.58
CA GLN A 4 5.61 22.95 -6.90
C GLN A 4 6.47 21.87 -6.23
N PRO A 5 7.26 21.08 -6.97
CA PRO A 5 8.13 20.04 -6.40
C PRO A 5 9.11 20.57 -5.35
N ALA A 6 9.62 21.80 -5.53
CA ALA A 6 10.52 22.44 -4.57
C ALA A 6 9.87 22.71 -3.19
N ALA A 7 8.54 22.71 -3.10
CA ALA A 7 7.80 22.91 -1.87
C ALA A 7 7.39 21.59 -1.20
N TRP A 8 7.77 20.43 -1.75
CA TRP A 8 7.45 19.15 -1.17
C TRP A 8 8.29 18.92 0.10
N GLY A 9 7.61 18.63 1.21
CA GLY A 9 8.26 18.13 2.42
C GLY A 9 8.47 16.61 2.35
N THR A 10 9.22 16.08 3.31
CA THR A 10 9.57 14.65 3.37
C THR A 10 8.74 13.88 4.41
N GLY A 11 7.85 14.58 5.12
CA GLY A 11 6.93 13.99 6.09
C GLY A 11 7.68 13.27 7.21
N MET A 12 7.34 12.00 7.43
CA MET A 12 7.97 11.15 8.44
C MET A 12 9.29 10.51 7.99
N ILE A 13 9.65 10.63 6.70
CA ILE A 13 10.88 10.05 6.15
C ILE A 13 11.95 11.15 6.13
N PRO A 14 13.14 10.92 6.70
CA PRO A 14 14.28 11.83 6.57
C PRO A 14 14.64 12.09 5.10
N ALA A 15 14.95 13.34 4.75
CA ALA A 15 15.17 13.74 3.36
C ALA A 15 16.35 13.00 2.70
N ASP A 16 17.41 12.74 3.45
CA ASP A 16 18.60 12.00 3.04
C ASP A 16 18.37 10.49 2.86
N ALA A 17 17.27 9.97 3.41
CA ALA A 17 16.83 8.60 3.20
C ALA A 17 16.06 8.43 1.88
N ILE A 18 15.50 9.49 1.29
CA ILE A 18 14.80 9.43 0.00
C ILE A 18 15.84 9.46 -1.12
N VAL A 19 16.11 8.29 -1.71
CA VAL A 19 17.13 8.14 -2.76
C VAL A 19 16.60 8.65 -4.10
N SER A 20 15.37 8.30 -4.46
CA SER A 20 14.75 8.77 -5.70
C SER A 20 13.22 8.69 -5.65
N THR A 21 12.57 9.50 -6.49
CA THR A 21 11.11 9.49 -6.68
C THR A 21 10.79 9.41 -8.17
N ILE A 22 9.86 8.54 -8.55
CA ILE A 22 9.40 8.39 -9.93
C ILE A 22 8.00 8.97 -10.04
N MET A 23 7.80 9.90 -10.99
CA MET A 23 6.51 10.55 -11.21
C MET A 23 5.51 9.59 -11.85
N GLY A 24 4.30 9.54 -11.29
CA GLY A 24 3.18 8.83 -11.86
C GLY A 24 2.53 9.60 -13.01
N ARG A 25 1.95 8.84 -13.95
CA ARG A 25 1.14 9.41 -15.05
C ARG A 25 -0.35 9.49 -14.73
N GLY A 26 -0.77 8.91 -13.60
CA GLY A 26 -2.20 8.74 -13.27
C GLY A 26 -2.84 9.90 -12.52
N ALA A 27 -2.05 10.69 -11.79
CA ALA A 27 -2.54 11.86 -11.06
C ALA A 27 -1.50 12.99 -11.14
N PRO A 28 -1.93 14.25 -11.36
CA PRO A 28 -1.02 15.38 -11.30
C PRO A 28 -0.26 15.40 -9.97
N HIS A 29 1.06 15.51 -10.04
CA HIS A 29 1.94 15.51 -8.86
C HIS A 29 1.91 14.22 -8.01
N GLY A 30 1.31 13.14 -8.52
CA GLY A 30 1.37 11.82 -7.90
C GLY A 30 2.69 11.12 -8.18
N LEU A 31 3.20 10.40 -7.19
CA LEU A 31 4.36 9.52 -7.36
C LEU A 31 3.87 8.12 -7.77
N ASP A 32 4.62 7.49 -8.67
CA ASP A 32 4.46 6.07 -9.00
C ASP A 32 5.23 5.21 -8.00
N SER A 33 6.46 5.63 -7.68
CA SER A 33 7.31 4.92 -6.74
C SER A 33 8.34 5.82 -6.07
N VAL A 34 8.83 5.37 -4.92
CA VAL A 34 9.86 6.03 -4.12
C VAL A 34 10.87 4.96 -3.69
N VAL A 35 12.16 5.27 -3.83
CA VAL A 35 13.25 4.45 -3.32
C VAL A 35 13.75 5.10 -2.04
N VAL A 36 13.76 4.33 -0.95
CA VAL A 36 14.13 4.80 0.39
C VAL A 36 15.22 3.91 0.95
N ARG A 37 16.28 4.51 1.46
CA ARG A 37 17.29 3.83 2.26
C ARG A 37 16.73 3.55 3.65
N HIS A 38 16.75 2.29 4.09
CA HIS A 38 16.25 1.92 5.42
C HIS A 38 17.32 1.17 6.24
N GLY A 39 17.63 1.67 7.43
CA GLY A 39 18.55 1.05 8.37
C GLY A 39 17.84 0.81 9.70
N GLY A 40 17.79 -0.44 10.15
CA GLY A 40 17.17 -0.78 11.42
C GLY A 40 17.95 -0.18 12.59
N GLY A 41 17.44 0.87 13.22
CA GLY A 41 17.89 1.28 14.56
C GLY A 41 19.18 2.12 14.65
N GLY A 42 19.53 2.90 13.62
CA GLY A 42 20.61 3.89 13.71
C GLY A 42 21.94 3.51 13.06
N ASP A 43 22.02 2.33 12.42
CA ASP A 43 23.18 1.93 11.62
C ASP A 43 22.87 2.12 10.12
N VAL A 44 23.63 2.99 9.45
CA VAL A 44 23.36 3.47 8.08
C VAL A 44 24.04 2.59 7.02
N GLN A 45 24.20 1.29 7.30
CA GLN A 45 24.68 0.28 6.33
C GLN A 45 23.55 -0.22 5.41
N ALA A 46 22.66 0.69 5.02
CA ALA A 46 21.28 0.37 4.67
C ALA A 46 21.07 -0.03 3.21
N ASP A 47 20.33 -1.13 3.01
CA ASP A 47 19.72 -1.52 1.74
C ASP A 47 18.60 -0.56 1.32
N GLU A 48 18.17 -0.66 0.07
CA GLU A 48 17.10 0.16 -0.49
C GLU A 48 15.76 -0.60 -0.48
N SER A 49 14.72 0.08 -0.01
CA SER A 49 13.33 -0.34 -0.13
C SER A 49 12.65 0.44 -1.24
N VAL A 50 11.86 -0.24 -2.06
CA VAL A 50 11.04 0.38 -3.11
C VAL A 50 9.57 0.35 -2.69
N LEU A 51 8.97 1.53 -2.59
CA LEU A 51 7.53 1.69 -2.40
C LEU A 51 6.91 2.01 -3.75
N SER A 52 5.84 1.30 -4.13
CA SER A 52 5.09 1.55 -5.36
C SER A 52 3.62 1.82 -5.06
N PHE A 53 3.05 2.82 -5.73
CA PHE A 53 1.68 3.28 -5.52
C PHE A 53 0.80 2.88 -6.70
N LYS A 54 -0.31 2.20 -6.42
CA LYS A 54 -1.26 1.73 -7.44
C LYS A 54 -2.68 2.15 -7.05
N SER A 55 -3.45 2.62 -8.03
CA SER A 55 -4.89 2.90 -7.88
C SER A 55 -5.70 1.63 -8.14
N PHE A 56 -6.80 1.44 -7.40
CA PHE A 56 -7.76 0.36 -7.63
C PHE A 56 -8.50 0.51 -8.97
N GLU A 57 -8.70 1.74 -9.45
CA GLU A 57 -9.39 2.03 -10.72
C GLU A 57 -8.70 1.39 -11.94
N LYS A 58 -7.41 1.08 -11.83
CA LYS A 58 -6.64 0.44 -12.89
C LYS A 58 -6.91 -1.07 -13.02
N GLY A 59 -7.74 -1.63 -12.13
CA GLY A 59 -8.16 -3.03 -12.13
C GLY A 59 -7.06 -4.02 -11.73
N ARG A 60 -7.46 -5.28 -11.50
CA ARG A 60 -6.60 -6.36 -11.01
C ARG A 60 -5.38 -6.64 -11.89
N GLU A 61 -5.47 -6.49 -13.21
CA GLU A 61 -4.35 -6.79 -14.12
C GLU A 61 -3.09 -5.99 -13.80
N LYS A 62 -3.24 -4.74 -13.34
CA LYS A 62 -2.11 -3.91 -12.92
C LYS A 62 -1.58 -4.26 -11.54
N TRP A 63 -2.31 -5.06 -10.76
CA TRP A 63 -1.91 -5.52 -9.44
C TRP A 63 -1.13 -6.84 -9.48
N GLN A 64 -1.19 -7.57 -10.59
CA GLN A 64 -0.31 -8.70 -10.86
C GLN A 64 1.16 -8.25 -10.93
N GLY A 65 2.07 -9.13 -10.53
CA GLY A 65 3.50 -8.88 -10.62
C GLY A 65 4.32 -9.63 -9.58
N GLU A 66 5.48 -9.07 -9.27
CA GLU A 66 6.50 -9.68 -8.41
C GLU A 66 6.04 -9.85 -6.96
N THR A 67 6.73 -10.72 -6.21
CA THR A 67 6.48 -10.93 -4.78
C THR A 67 6.69 -9.65 -3.97
N LEU A 68 5.87 -9.43 -2.95
CA LEU A 68 5.93 -8.24 -2.09
C LEU A 68 6.31 -8.62 -0.66
N HIS A 69 7.12 -7.81 0.01
CA HIS A 69 7.37 -7.94 1.46
C HIS A 69 6.24 -7.31 2.30
N GLY A 70 5.45 -6.42 1.69
CA GLY A 70 4.27 -5.87 2.32
C GLY A 70 3.35 -5.20 1.31
N VAL A 71 2.07 -5.12 1.65
CA VAL A 71 1.06 -4.38 0.90
C VAL A 71 0.15 -3.65 1.87
N TRP A 72 -0.14 -2.39 1.55
CA TRP A 72 -1.09 -1.57 2.29
C TRP A 72 -2.17 -1.07 1.34
N PHE A 73 -3.40 -1.47 1.61
CA PHE A 73 -4.61 -0.99 0.95
C PHE A 73 -5.16 0.22 1.72
N ASP A 74 -5.13 1.37 1.07
CA ASP A 74 -5.78 2.59 1.53
C ASP A 74 -7.19 2.63 0.93
N GLU A 75 -8.20 2.64 1.79
CA GLU A 75 -9.62 2.35 1.50
C GLU A 75 -9.92 0.89 1.13
N GLU A 76 -11.21 0.58 1.03
CA GLU A 76 -11.73 -0.77 0.80
C GLU A 76 -11.47 -1.24 -0.64
N PRO A 77 -10.60 -2.24 -0.87
CA PRO A 77 -10.32 -2.74 -2.21
C PRO A 77 -11.41 -3.73 -2.68
N PRO A 78 -11.62 -3.89 -3.99
CA PRO A 78 -12.29 -5.06 -4.55
C PRO A 78 -11.62 -6.37 -4.09
N LEU A 79 -12.43 -7.43 -3.86
CA LEU A 79 -11.96 -8.71 -3.31
C LEU A 79 -10.83 -9.36 -4.14
N ASP A 80 -10.89 -9.20 -5.46
CA ASP A 80 -9.94 -9.77 -6.40
C ASP A 80 -8.56 -9.08 -6.34
N ILE A 81 -8.53 -7.77 -6.06
CA ILE A 81 -7.33 -6.99 -5.77
C ILE A 81 -6.77 -7.37 -4.39
N TYR A 82 -7.63 -7.51 -3.39
CA TYR A 82 -7.22 -7.94 -2.04
C TYR A 82 -6.55 -9.34 -2.07
N SER A 83 -7.20 -10.30 -2.74
CA SER A 83 -6.70 -11.67 -2.87
C SER A 83 -5.36 -11.73 -3.63
N GLU A 84 -5.19 -10.88 -4.65
CA GLU A 84 -3.92 -10.75 -5.37
C GLU A 84 -2.80 -10.25 -4.45
N GLY A 85 -3.08 -9.22 -3.63
CA GLY A 85 -2.12 -8.72 -2.64
C GLY A 85 -1.70 -9.77 -1.62
N LEU A 86 -2.67 -10.50 -1.07
CA LEU A 86 -2.39 -11.63 -0.16
C LEU A 86 -1.51 -12.70 -0.83
N THR A 87 -1.79 -13.04 -2.08
CA THR A 87 -1.00 -14.04 -2.81
C THR A 87 0.46 -13.58 -2.98
N ARG A 88 0.67 -12.30 -3.28
CA ARG A 88 2.00 -11.73 -3.49
C ARG A 88 2.81 -11.58 -2.20
N THR A 89 2.18 -11.38 -1.05
CA THR A 89 2.85 -11.34 0.26
C THR A 89 3.07 -12.72 0.87
N ASN A 90 2.22 -13.71 0.55
CA ASN A 90 2.38 -15.08 1.06
C ASN A 90 3.73 -15.71 0.66
N ALA A 91 4.24 -15.39 -0.54
CA ALA A 91 5.53 -15.88 -1.02
C ALA A 91 6.73 -15.44 -0.18
N THR A 92 6.62 -14.34 0.57
CA THR A 92 7.69 -13.77 1.39
C THR A 92 7.40 -13.87 2.90
N GLY A 93 6.21 -14.34 3.28
CA GLY A 93 5.70 -14.18 4.65
C GLY A 93 5.45 -12.71 5.02
N GLY A 94 5.19 -11.87 4.02
CA GLY A 94 5.03 -10.43 4.16
C GLY A 94 3.73 -10.00 4.84
N ILE A 95 3.61 -8.70 5.09
CA ILE A 95 2.49 -8.12 5.87
C ILE A 95 1.44 -7.52 4.92
N THR A 96 0.17 -7.81 5.17
CA THR A 96 -0.97 -7.18 4.48
C THR A 96 -1.74 -6.30 5.45
N ILE A 97 -1.90 -5.02 5.10
CA ILE A 97 -2.62 -4.02 5.89
C ILE A 97 -3.78 -3.47 5.06
N VAL A 98 -4.95 -3.30 5.67
CA VAL A 98 -6.10 -2.62 5.05
C VAL A 98 -6.60 -1.57 6.03
N THR A 99 -6.76 -0.33 5.58
CA THR A 99 -7.34 0.76 6.36
C THR A 99 -8.50 1.36 5.59
N PHE A 100 -9.72 1.31 6.14
CA PHE A 100 -10.90 1.82 5.45
C PHE A 100 -12.00 2.19 6.45
N THR A 101 -12.90 3.07 6.03
CA THR A 101 -14.16 3.30 6.75
C THR A 101 -15.25 2.44 6.11
N PRO A 102 -15.97 1.58 6.86
CA PRO A 102 -17.00 0.71 6.27
C PRO A 102 -18.25 1.52 5.90
N LEU A 103 -18.19 2.21 4.76
CA LEU A 103 -19.25 3.14 4.31
C LEU A 103 -20.35 2.43 3.51
N LEU A 104 -20.06 1.27 2.91
CA LEU A 104 -20.96 0.56 1.98
C LEU A 104 -21.62 -0.69 2.59
N GLY A 105 -21.44 -0.93 3.89
CA GLY A 105 -21.98 -2.11 4.57
C GLY A 105 -21.03 -3.31 4.55
N MET A 106 -21.59 -4.52 4.58
CA MET A 106 -20.86 -5.78 4.68
C MET A 106 -20.33 -6.22 3.31
N SER A 107 -19.20 -5.68 2.89
CA SER A 107 -18.54 -6.18 1.70
C SER A 107 -17.83 -7.52 1.94
N GLU A 108 -17.48 -8.20 0.85
CA GLU A 108 -16.73 -9.46 0.94
C GLU A 108 -15.39 -9.29 1.67
N VAL A 109 -14.73 -8.13 1.54
CA VAL A 109 -13.48 -7.85 2.27
C VAL A 109 -13.76 -7.59 3.75
N VAL A 110 -14.83 -6.87 4.10
CA VAL A 110 -15.23 -6.65 5.50
C VAL A 110 -15.48 -7.98 6.22
N LEU A 111 -16.20 -8.89 5.56
CA LEU A 111 -16.53 -10.20 6.12
C LEU A 111 -15.29 -11.04 6.48
N LEU A 112 -14.14 -10.81 5.83
CA LEU A 112 -12.88 -11.50 6.17
C LEU A 112 -12.31 -11.08 7.53
N PHE A 113 -12.70 -9.92 8.05
CA PHE A 113 -12.22 -9.38 9.32
C PHE A 113 -13.21 -9.56 10.47
N LEU A 114 -14.38 -10.15 10.22
CA LEU A 114 -15.39 -10.45 11.23
C LEU A 114 -15.36 -11.93 11.60
N SER A 115 -15.56 -12.24 12.89
CA SER A 115 -15.73 -13.63 13.33
C SER A 115 -17.11 -14.16 12.93
N ALA A 116 -17.24 -15.48 12.83
CA ALA A 116 -18.53 -16.12 12.57
C ALA A 116 -19.62 -15.68 13.57
N GLU A 117 -19.27 -15.57 14.85
CA GLU A 117 -20.16 -15.06 15.91
C GLU A 117 -20.56 -13.59 15.69
N ALA A 118 -19.63 -12.74 15.24
CA ALA A 118 -19.91 -11.35 14.95
C ALA A 118 -20.86 -11.21 13.75
N VAL A 119 -20.83 -12.13 12.80
CA VAL A 119 -21.75 -12.16 11.65
C VAL A 119 -23.13 -12.69 12.06
N GLU A 120 -23.21 -13.74 12.88
CA GLU A 120 -24.48 -14.30 13.36
C GLU A 120 -25.30 -13.33 14.23
N GLY A 121 -24.63 -12.52 15.06
CA GLY A 121 -25.30 -11.51 15.90
C GLY A 121 -25.84 -10.28 15.14
N MET A 122 -25.62 -10.21 13.82
CA MET A 122 -26.09 -9.12 12.96
C MET A 122 -27.39 -9.45 12.20
N GLY A 123 -27.90 -10.69 12.31
CA GLY A 123 -29.19 -11.13 11.77
C GLY A 123 -30.33 -11.05 12.78
#